data_AF-A0A1Q4FHD4-F1
#
_entry.id   AF-A0A1Q4FHD4-F1
#
_cell.length_a   1.000
_cell.length_b   1.000
_cell.length_c   1.000
_cell.angle_alpha   90.00
_cell.angle_beta   90.00
_cell.angle_gamma   90.00
#
_symmetry.space_group_name_H-M   'P 1'
#
loop_
_entity.id
_entity.type
_entity.pdbx_description
1 polymer ?
#
loop_
_entity_poly.entity_id
_entity_poly.type
_entity_poly.pdbx_seq_one_letter_code
_entity_poly.pdbx_strand_id
1 'polypeptide(L)'
;MLLLVPLLLLSLTACNRSQPSGVPESTAVPSPAPVQPVEQPPAAPVADAAPVEAAPPPLDSPIPAYAKTGYPDCDDYLESYRQCLNSRLGSDERKSHAHELHEVFRSISANIARGTDPARVAALCKKSRKLAAGKLSELGCAL
;
A
#
# COMPACT_ATOMS: atom_id res chain seq x y z
N MET A 1 7.19 46.89 31.95
CA MET A 1 6.61 45.55 32.14
C MET A 1 7.12 44.70 30.97
N LEU A 2 8.21 43.91 31.06
CA LEU A 2 8.40 42.71 31.91
C LEU A 2 7.09 41.89 31.98
N LEU A 3 6.94 40.65 31.55
CA LEU A 3 7.84 39.51 31.31
C LEU A 3 7.02 38.36 30.67
N LEU A 4 7.72 37.38 30.08
CA LEU A 4 7.41 35.93 30.06
C LEU A 4 6.13 35.41 29.35
N VAL A 5 6.32 34.71 28.22
CA VAL A 5 5.88 33.30 28.11
C VAL A 5 7.00 32.51 27.41
N PRO A 6 7.61 31.51 28.08
CA PRO A 6 8.79 30.80 27.62
C PRO A 6 8.48 29.55 26.78
N LEU A 7 9.51 29.12 26.05
CA LEU A 7 9.89 27.74 25.71
C LEU A 7 8.83 26.65 25.94
N LEU A 8 8.43 26.00 24.85
CA LEU A 8 8.22 24.55 24.84
C LEU A 8 8.95 23.97 23.64
N LEU A 9 10.26 23.76 23.85
CA LEU A 9 11.04 22.75 23.15
C LEU A 9 10.36 21.40 23.41
N LEU A 10 9.59 20.89 22.45
CA LEU A 10 9.28 19.46 22.40
C LEU A 10 10.47 18.74 21.75
N SER A 11 11.39 18.44 22.66
CA SER A 11 12.34 17.34 22.66
C SER A 11 12.15 16.26 21.60
N LEU A 12 13.18 16.12 20.77
CA LEU A 12 13.52 14.89 20.06
C LEU A 12 13.69 13.75 21.08
N THR A 13 12.71 12.85 21.18
CA THR A 13 12.91 11.52 21.76
C THR A 13 13.20 10.53 20.64
N ALA A 14 14.45 10.55 20.18
CA ALA A 14 15.04 9.43 19.46
C ALA A 14 15.17 8.24 20.43
N CYS A 15 14.10 7.45 20.57
CA CYS A 15 14.16 6.17 21.27
C CYS A 15 14.85 5.12 20.40
N ASN A 16 16.17 5.12 20.54
CA ASN A 16 17.04 3.96 20.71
C ASN A 16 16.28 2.61 20.81
N ARG A 17 16.50 1.71 19.86
CA ARG A 17 16.18 0.28 20.02
C ARG A 17 17.41 -0.55 19.67
N SER A 18 18.06 -0.98 20.74
CA SER A 18 19.20 -1.88 20.81
C SER A 18 18.98 -3.19 20.04
N GLN A 19 20.00 -3.59 19.29
CA GLN A 19 20.22 -4.98 18.89
C GLN A 19 20.50 -5.87 20.12
N PRO A 20 20.23 -7.17 20.00
CA PRO A 20 21.28 -8.12 20.30
C PRO A 20 21.50 -9.12 19.16
N SER A 21 22.79 -9.27 18.79
CA SER A 21 23.32 -10.41 18.05
C SER A 21 23.17 -11.69 18.88
N GLY A 22 22.76 -12.77 18.22
CA GLY A 22 22.73 -14.12 18.76
C GLY A 22 22.63 -15.11 17.61
N VAL A 23 23.80 -15.54 17.10
CA VAL A 23 23.92 -16.70 16.22
C VAL A 23 23.62 -17.97 17.02
N PRO A 24 23.04 -18.98 16.37
CA PRO A 24 23.69 -20.27 16.39
C PRO A 24 23.96 -20.79 14.98
N GLU A 25 25.22 -21.14 14.74
CA GLU A 25 25.57 -22.23 13.84
C GLU A 25 24.71 -23.46 14.17
N SER A 26 24.04 -24.04 13.19
CA SER A 26 24.00 -25.49 13.11
C SER A 26 23.47 -26.04 11.79
N THR A 27 24.19 -27.07 11.37
CA THR A 27 23.76 -28.22 10.55
C THR A 27 24.01 -28.14 9.06
N ALA A 28 25.04 -28.91 8.68
CA ALA A 28 25.41 -29.31 7.35
C ALA A 28 24.24 -29.97 6.60
N VAL A 29 24.10 -29.58 5.34
CA VAL A 29 23.15 -30.15 4.37
C VAL A 29 23.71 -31.49 3.86
N PRO A 30 22.96 -32.60 3.90
CA PRO A 30 23.37 -33.83 3.27
C PRO A 30 23.27 -33.75 1.74
N SER A 31 24.22 -34.43 1.09
CA SER A 31 24.40 -34.59 -0.35
C SER A 31 23.14 -35.07 -1.09
N PRO A 32 22.80 -34.54 -2.28
CA PRO A 32 21.69 -35.06 -3.08
C PRO A 32 22.08 -36.38 -3.76
N ALA A 33 21.37 -37.45 -3.43
CA ALA A 33 21.36 -38.69 -4.20
C ALA A 33 20.57 -38.51 -5.52
N PRO A 34 20.92 -39.25 -6.59
CA PRO A 34 20.25 -39.14 -7.89
C PRO A 34 18.79 -39.59 -7.84
N VAL A 35 17.93 -38.79 -8.48
CA VAL A 35 16.48 -38.96 -8.58
C VAL A 35 16.17 -40.11 -9.54
N GLN A 36 15.53 -41.17 -9.05
CA GLN A 36 14.87 -42.17 -9.91
C GLN A 36 13.48 -41.67 -10.32
N PRO A 37 12.98 -42.01 -11.52
CA PRO A 37 11.63 -41.66 -11.95
C PRO A 37 10.58 -42.30 -11.04
N VAL A 38 9.73 -41.47 -10.42
CA VAL A 38 8.60 -41.92 -9.59
C VAL A 38 7.39 -42.14 -10.50
N GLU A 39 6.88 -43.37 -10.53
CA GLU A 39 5.60 -43.72 -11.14
C GLU A 39 4.47 -42.85 -10.58
N GLN A 40 3.65 -42.33 -11.49
CA GLN A 40 2.54 -41.43 -11.22
C GLN A 40 1.40 -42.18 -10.49
N PRO A 41 1.01 -41.77 -9.26
CA PRO A 41 -0.15 -42.34 -8.58
C PRO A 41 -1.46 -41.97 -9.33
N PRO A 42 -2.50 -42.82 -9.26
CA PRO A 42 -3.79 -42.53 -9.87
C PRO A 42 -4.41 -41.26 -9.28
N ALA A 43 -5.05 -40.47 -10.16
CA ALA A 43 -5.67 -39.20 -9.81
C ALA A 43 -6.68 -39.37 -8.66
N ALA A 44 -6.46 -38.63 -7.58
CA ALA A 44 -7.42 -38.47 -6.50
C ALA A 44 -8.65 -37.68 -6.99
N PRO A 45 -9.86 -37.98 -6.48
CA PRO A 45 -11.06 -37.23 -6.82
C PRO A 45 -10.90 -35.76 -6.41
N VAL A 46 -11.29 -34.88 -7.34
CA VAL A 46 -11.26 -33.42 -7.18
C VAL A 46 -12.10 -33.06 -5.96
N ALA A 47 -11.46 -32.46 -4.96
CA ALA A 47 -12.16 -31.95 -3.79
C ALA A 47 -13.15 -30.85 -4.22
N ASP A 48 -14.39 -31.00 -3.79
CA ASP A 48 -15.48 -30.06 -3.96
C ASP A 48 -15.01 -28.64 -3.59
N ALA A 49 -15.11 -27.72 -4.56
CA ALA A 49 -14.75 -26.33 -4.35
C ALA A 49 -15.64 -25.75 -3.25
N ALA A 50 -15.00 -25.25 -2.18
CA ALA A 50 -15.69 -24.57 -1.10
C ALA A 50 -16.64 -23.47 -1.65
N PRO A 51 -17.79 -23.22 -1.00
CA PRO A 51 -18.76 -22.23 -1.46
C PRO A 51 -18.08 -20.89 -1.69
N VAL A 52 -18.19 -20.38 -2.91
CA VAL A 52 -17.77 -19.01 -3.26
C VAL A 52 -18.57 -18.08 -2.34
N GLU A 53 -17.85 -17.46 -1.40
CA GLU A 53 -18.40 -16.42 -0.53
C GLU A 53 -19.12 -15.40 -1.40
N ALA A 54 -20.41 -15.23 -1.15
CA ALA A 54 -21.27 -14.38 -1.98
C ALA A 54 -20.61 -13.01 -2.13
N ALA A 55 -20.45 -12.56 -3.38
CA ALA A 55 -19.81 -11.27 -3.67
C ALA A 55 -20.46 -10.17 -2.82
N PRO A 56 -19.67 -9.33 -2.13
CA PRO A 56 -20.21 -8.27 -1.29
C PRO A 56 -21.15 -7.39 -2.12
N PRO A 57 -22.21 -6.81 -1.49
CA PRO A 57 -23.18 -6.01 -2.19
C PRO A 57 -22.47 -4.87 -2.96
N PRO A 58 -22.90 -4.58 -4.20
CA PRO A 58 -22.28 -3.55 -5.01
C PRO A 58 -22.37 -2.22 -4.26
N LEU A 59 -21.24 -1.53 -4.18
CA LEU A 59 -21.18 -0.22 -3.56
C LEU A 59 -21.98 0.78 -4.39
N ASP A 60 -22.85 1.55 -3.76
CA ASP A 60 -23.44 2.73 -4.39
C ASP A 60 -22.31 3.70 -4.78
N SER A 61 -22.20 4.02 -6.08
CA SER A 61 -21.22 4.94 -6.67
C SER A 61 -19.76 4.65 -6.28
N PRO A 62 -19.14 3.57 -6.81
CA PRO A 62 -17.73 3.27 -6.57
C PRO A 62 -16.84 4.27 -7.32
N ILE A 63 -15.68 4.57 -6.74
CA ILE A 63 -14.63 5.31 -7.45
C ILE A 63 -14.04 4.40 -8.53
N PRO A 64 -14.08 4.80 -9.81
CA PRO A 64 -13.55 4.00 -10.90
C PRO A 64 -12.03 3.92 -10.83
N ALA A 65 -11.47 2.85 -11.41
CA ALA A 65 -10.02 2.70 -11.54
C ALA A 65 -9.44 3.80 -12.44
N TYR A 66 -8.24 4.28 -12.09
CA TYR A 66 -7.51 5.25 -12.89
C TYR A 66 -6.68 4.54 -13.96
N ALA A 67 -6.43 5.23 -15.07
CA ALA A 67 -5.48 4.76 -16.08
C ALA A 67 -4.09 4.61 -15.47
N LYS A 68 -3.34 3.60 -15.92
CA LYS A 68 -1.96 3.38 -15.47
C LYS A 68 -1.07 4.53 -15.94
N THR A 69 -0.30 5.07 -15.01
CA THR A 69 0.65 6.16 -15.22
C THR A 69 1.97 5.67 -15.81
N GLY A 70 2.25 4.35 -15.72
CA GLY A 70 3.52 3.74 -16.11
C GLY A 70 4.58 3.80 -15.00
N TYR A 71 4.21 4.30 -13.82
CA TYR A 71 5.07 4.39 -12.64
C TYR A 71 4.48 3.51 -11.53
N PRO A 72 5.09 2.36 -11.20
CA PRO A 72 4.53 1.40 -10.26
C PRO A 72 4.14 2.01 -8.92
N ASP A 73 5.01 2.82 -8.32
CA ASP A 73 4.74 3.50 -7.05
C ASP A 73 3.52 4.44 -7.10
N CYS A 74 3.32 5.12 -8.23
CA CYS A 74 2.16 5.99 -8.44
C CYS A 74 0.89 5.18 -8.63
N ASP A 75 0.96 4.12 -9.44
CA ASP A 75 -0.18 3.26 -9.76
C ASP A 75 -0.66 2.51 -8.51
N ASP A 76 0.26 1.97 -7.71
CA ASP A 76 -0.04 1.32 -6.43
C ASP A 76 -0.63 2.31 -5.43
N TYR A 77 -0.11 3.53 -5.37
CA TYR A 77 -0.63 4.56 -4.48
C TYR A 77 -2.09 4.92 -4.82
N LEU A 78 -2.37 5.17 -6.09
CA LEU A 78 -3.71 5.54 -6.56
C LEU A 78 -4.70 4.40 -6.35
N GLU A 79 -4.26 3.17 -6.58
CA GLU A 79 -5.10 1.98 -6.41
C GLU A 79 -5.39 1.70 -4.93
N SER A 80 -4.38 1.72 -4.06
CA SER A 80 -4.57 1.52 -2.62
C SER A 80 -5.48 2.60 -2.02
N TYR A 81 -5.31 3.87 -2.44
CA TYR A 81 -6.20 4.95 -2.02
C TYR A 81 -7.63 4.69 -2.50
N ARG A 82 -7.83 4.39 -3.79
CA ARG A 82 -9.15 4.06 -4.35
C ARG A 82 -9.84 2.92 -3.60
N GLN A 83 -9.14 1.83 -3.36
CA GLN A 83 -9.66 0.64 -2.67
C GLN A 83 -10.04 0.95 -1.22
N CYS A 84 -9.19 1.70 -0.51
CA CYS A 84 -9.49 2.22 0.82
C CYS A 84 -10.81 2.99 0.84
N LEU A 85 -10.97 3.98 -0.04
CA LEU A 85 -12.17 4.82 -0.05
C LEU A 85 -13.44 4.05 -0.39
N ASN A 86 -13.34 3.12 -1.34
CA ASN A 86 -14.46 2.25 -1.71
C ASN A 86 -14.84 1.30 -0.56
N SER A 87 -13.89 0.84 0.25
CA SER A 87 -14.15 -0.11 1.34
C SER A 87 -14.55 0.52 2.67
N ARG A 88 -14.09 1.75 2.97
CA ARG A 88 -14.27 2.37 4.29
C ARG A 88 -15.33 3.46 4.34
N LEU A 89 -15.66 4.12 3.22
CA LEU A 89 -16.53 5.29 3.22
C LEU A 89 -17.88 5.05 2.56
N GLY A 90 -18.90 5.73 3.09
CA GLY A 90 -20.21 5.85 2.45
C GLY A 90 -20.20 6.78 1.24
N SER A 91 -21.29 6.80 0.47
CA SER A 91 -21.39 7.53 -0.83
C SER A 91 -20.91 8.99 -0.76
N ASP A 92 -21.36 9.76 0.24
CA ASP A 92 -21.17 11.22 0.21
C ASP A 92 -19.77 11.64 0.64
N GLU A 93 -19.19 11.01 1.68
CA GLU A 93 -17.79 11.23 2.07
C GLU A 93 -16.84 10.74 0.98
N ARG A 94 -17.16 9.60 0.35
CA ARG A 94 -16.37 9.05 -0.74
C ARG A 94 -16.28 10.02 -1.92
N LYS A 95 -17.34 10.75 -2.27
CA LYS A 95 -17.30 11.75 -3.37
C LYS A 95 -16.28 12.86 -3.12
N SER A 96 -16.20 13.36 -1.89
CA SER A 96 -15.22 14.40 -1.53
C SER A 96 -13.79 13.89 -1.69
N HIS A 97 -13.49 12.72 -1.13
CA HIS A 97 -12.15 12.12 -1.26
C HIS A 97 -11.84 11.64 -2.68
N ALA A 98 -12.85 11.23 -3.46
CA ALA A 98 -12.69 10.89 -4.87
C ALA A 98 -12.20 12.08 -5.68
N HIS A 99 -12.71 13.29 -5.40
CA HIS A 99 -12.24 14.51 -6.04
C HIS A 99 -10.78 14.80 -5.71
N GLU A 100 -10.37 14.65 -4.43
CA GLU A 100 -8.95 14.78 -4.05
C GLU A 100 -8.05 13.78 -4.78
N LEU A 101 -8.47 12.51 -4.83
CA LEU A 101 -7.73 11.46 -5.53
C LEU A 101 -7.62 11.76 -7.04
N HIS A 102 -8.69 12.25 -7.65
CA HIS A 102 -8.72 12.66 -9.05
C HIS A 102 -7.74 13.81 -9.33
N GLU A 103 -7.70 14.81 -8.46
CA GLU A 103 -6.77 15.95 -8.55
C GLU A 103 -5.31 15.50 -8.48
N VAL A 104 -5.00 14.53 -7.60
CA VAL A 104 -3.66 13.96 -7.52
C VAL A 104 -3.30 13.19 -8.80
N PHE A 105 -4.20 12.35 -9.31
CA PHE A 105 -3.99 11.65 -10.58
C PHE A 105 -3.75 12.62 -11.74
N ARG A 106 -4.56 13.70 -11.84
CA ARG A 106 -4.42 14.74 -12.86
C ARG A 106 -3.06 15.42 -12.77
N SER A 107 -2.61 15.76 -11.56
CA SER A 107 -1.30 16.37 -11.33
C SER A 107 -0.16 15.45 -11.76
N ILE A 108 -0.20 14.16 -11.40
CA ILE A 108 0.81 13.17 -11.82
C ILE A 108 0.83 13.07 -13.35
N SER A 109 -0.34 12.87 -13.96
CA SER A 109 -0.50 12.76 -15.41
C SER A 109 0.02 13.99 -16.15
N ALA A 110 -0.22 15.19 -15.63
CA ALA A 110 0.29 16.44 -16.19
C ALA A 110 1.81 16.56 -16.09
N ASN A 111 2.44 16.10 -14.99
CA ASN A 111 3.89 16.09 -14.88
C ASN A 111 4.52 15.11 -15.88
N ILE A 112 3.90 13.94 -16.06
CA ILE A 112 4.33 12.95 -17.06
C ILE A 112 4.21 13.52 -18.47
N ALA A 113 3.06 14.11 -18.81
CA ALA A 113 2.84 14.71 -20.13
C ALA A 113 3.81 15.86 -20.45
N ARG A 114 4.31 16.56 -19.42
CA ARG A 114 5.34 17.60 -19.57
C ARG A 114 6.77 17.06 -19.73
N GLY A 115 6.95 15.74 -19.71
CA GLY A 115 8.29 15.11 -19.77
C GLY A 115 9.10 15.35 -18.50
N THR A 116 8.44 15.47 -17.34
CA THR A 116 9.15 15.58 -16.06
C THR A 116 10.01 14.34 -15.84
N ASP A 117 11.20 14.55 -15.27
CA ASP A 117 12.12 13.46 -14.91
C ASP A 117 11.40 12.32 -14.14
N PRO A 118 11.59 11.05 -14.54
CA PRO A 118 10.96 9.90 -13.91
C PRO A 118 11.19 9.79 -12.39
N ALA A 119 12.40 10.08 -11.91
CA ALA A 119 12.70 10.03 -10.48
C ALA A 119 11.96 11.12 -9.71
N ARG A 120 11.77 12.29 -10.33
CA ARG A 120 10.94 13.36 -9.77
C ARG A 120 9.45 12.99 -9.72
N VAL A 121 8.92 12.30 -10.73
CA VAL A 121 7.53 11.78 -10.70
C VAL A 121 7.38 10.73 -9.60
N ALA A 122 8.31 9.78 -9.48
CA ALA A 122 8.29 8.79 -8.42
C ALA A 122 8.36 9.42 -7.02
N ALA A 123 9.24 10.41 -6.83
CA ALA A 123 9.36 11.16 -5.58
C ALA A 123 8.06 11.92 -5.23
N LEU A 124 7.39 12.50 -6.23
CA LEU A 124 6.08 13.13 -6.07
C LEU A 124 5.06 12.12 -5.54
N CYS A 125 4.96 10.95 -6.16
CA CYS A 125 4.02 9.91 -5.74
C CYS A 125 4.31 9.39 -4.33
N LYS A 126 5.58 9.15 -4.00
CA LYS A 126 5.99 8.76 -2.64
C LYS A 126 5.64 9.82 -1.59
N LYS A 127 5.87 11.10 -1.91
CA LYS A 127 5.51 12.22 -1.05
C LYS A 127 3.98 12.30 -0.86
N SER A 128 3.23 12.22 -1.95
CA SER A 128 1.76 12.23 -1.91
C SER A 128 1.21 11.06 -1.10
N ARG A 129 1.75 9.85 -1.29
CA ARG A 129 1.41 8.67 -0.48
C ARG A 129 1.64 8.91 1.00
N LYS A 130 2.81 9.43 1.39
CA LYS A 130 3.12 9.71 2.80
C LYS A 130 2.15 10.73 3.42
N LEU A 131 1.76 11.76 2.68
CA LEU A 131 0.79 12.76 3.14
C LEU A 131 -0.62 12.17 3.27
N ALA A 132 -1.03 11.35 2.30
CA ALA A 132 -2.32 10.66 2.33
C ALA A 132 -2.36 9.60 3.43
N ALA A 133 -1.27 8.87 3.69
CA ALA A 133 -1.21 7.81 4.69
C ALA A 133 -1.59 8.32 6.08
N GLY A 134 -1.13 9.51 6.47
CA GLY A 134 -1.54 10.15 7.71
C GLY A 134 -3.05 10.36 7.78
N LYS A 135 -3.63 11.03 6.77
CA LYS A 135 -5.05 11.34 6.71
C LYS A 135 -5.95 10.09 6.63
N LEU A 136 -5.55 9.09 5.85
CA LEU A 136 -6.36 7.88 5.67
C LEU A 136 -6.19 6.87 6.78
N SER A 137 -5.14 6.97 7.60
CA SER A 137 -4.99 6.10 8.77
C SER A 137 -6.11 6.30 9.79
N GLU A 138 -6.63 7.53 9.90
CA GLU A 138 -7.81 7.87 10.72
C GLU A 138 -9.09 7.17 10.24
N LEU A 139 -9.15 6.83 8.94
CA LEU A 139 -10.25 6.10 8.31
C LEU A 139 -10.04 4.58 8.32
N GLY A 140 -8.97 4.09 8.97
CA GLY A 140 -8.64 2.67 9.02
C GLY A 140 -8.04 2.12 7.72
N CYS A 141 -7.39 2.97 6.94
CA CYS A 141 -6.69 2.60 5.71
C CYS A 141 -5.18 2.68 5.86
N ALA A 142 -4.49 1.72 5.24
CA ALA A 142 -3.04 1.73 5.07
C ALA A 142 -2.70 1.95 3.58
N LEU A 143 -1.70 2.78 3.31
CA LEU A 143 -1.18 3.11 1.98
C LEU A 143 0.30 2.75 1.84
#